data_AF-A0A7X6I460-F1
#
_entry.id   AF-A0A7X6I460-F1
#
_cell.length_a   1.000
_cell.length_b   1.000
_cell.length_c   1.000
_cell.angle_alpha   90.00
_cell.angle_beta   90.00
_cell.angle_gamma   90.00
#
_symmetry.space_group_name_H-M   'P 1'
#
loop_
_entity.id
_entity.type
_entity.pdbx_description
1 polymer ?
#
loop_
_entity_poly.entity_id
_entity_poly.type
_entity_poly.pdbx_seq_one_letter_code
_entity_poly.pdbx_strand_id
1 'polypeptide(L)'
;MLENIILGAVLLLILAIAILCFVAGFKFKQGKWLMLIAGYNEFDKETRDKMDSEKIGKEIGNISIVTGILIILFTLIVWASSYIPFFQQTENALLLILLPTGIFIYWILQHVKKSSDYYKKFK
;
A
#
# COMPACT_ATOMS: atom_id res chain seq x y z
N MET A 1 -13.97 18.78 -23.54
CA MET A 1 -15.00 17.84 -23.01
C MET A 1 -14.41 16.47 -22.74
N LEU A 2 -13.77 15.83 -23.74
CA LEU A 2 -13.11 14.52 -23.59
C LEU A 2 -12.02 14.49 -22.51
N GLU A 3 -11.16 15.50 -22.45
CA GLU A 3 -10.07 15.60 -21.46
C GLU A 3 -10.57 15.60 -20.01
N ASN A 4 -11.64 16.35 -19.73
CA ASN A 4 -12.26 16.39 -18.39
C ASN A 4 -12.87 15.03 -18.00
N ILE A 5 -13.44 14.31 -18.96
CA ILE A 5 -14.00 12.96 -18.74
C ILE A 5 -12.87 11.98 -18.41
N ILE A 6 -11.77 12.02 -19.17
CA ILE A 6 -10.58 11.17 -18.92
C ILE A 6 -10.00 11.47 -17.54
N LEU A 7 -9.80 12.74 -17.19
CA LEU A 7 -9.28 13.14 -15.89
C LEU A 7 -10.18 12.65 -14.75
N GLY A 8 -11.49 12.83 -14.87
CA GLY A 8 -12.46 12.32 -13.90
C GLY A 8 -12.39 10.81 -13.73
N ALA A 9 -12.29 10.05 -14.83
CA ALA A 9 -12.17 8.60 -14.80
C ALA A 9 -10.87 8.15 -14.12
N VAL A 10 -9.75 8.82 -14.38
CA VAL A 10 -8.45 8.54 -13.74
C VAL A 10 -8.53 8.78 -12.22
N LEU A 11 -9.13 9.88 -11.78
CA LEU A 11 -9.30 10.17 -10.35
C LEU A 11 -10.18 9.13 -9.66
N LEU A 12 -11.27 8.70 -10.29
CA LEU A 12 -12.12 7.63 -9.76
C LEU A 12 -11.38 6.30 -9.66
N LEU A 13 -10.56 5.97 -10.66
CA LEU A 13 -9.72 4.77 -10.63
C LEU A 13 -8.70 4.82 -9.49
N ILE A 14 -8.01 5.95 -9.30
CA ILE A 14 -7.06 6.14 -8.19
C ILE A 14 -7.76 5.98 -6.84
N LEU A 15 -8.93 6.58 -6.67
CA LEU A 15 -9.72 6.46 -5.45
C LEU A 15 -10.16 5.01 -5.20
N ALA A 16 -10.59 4.30 -6.25
CA ALA A 16 -10.95 2.90 -6.16
C ALA A 16 -9.76 2.03 -5.72
N ILE A 17 -8.56 2.27 -6.26
CA ILE A 17 -7.34 1.57 -5.84
C ILE A 17 -7.02 1.86 -4.37
N ALA A 18 -7.10 3.12 -3.94
CA ALA A 18 -6.88 3.47 -2.52
C ALA A 18 -7.87 2.75 -1.60
N ILE A 19 -9.16 2.72 -1.96
CA ILE A 19 -10.20 1.98 -1.22
C ILE A 19 -9.87 0.48 -1.17
N LEU A 20 -9.47 -0.12 -2.29
CA LEU A 20 -9.08 -1.53 -2.33
C LEU A 20 -7.89 -1.81 -1.41
N CYS A 21 -6.90 -0.92 -1.33
CA CYS A 21 -5.80 -1.02 -0.37
C CYS A 21 -6.30 -1.01 1.09
N PHE A 22 -7.23 -0.12 1.45
CA PHE A 22 -7.82 -0.13 2.79
C PHE A 22 -8.59 -1.42 3.06
N VAL A 23 -9.46 -1.84 2.14
CA VAL A 23 -10.26 -3.06 2.27
C VAL A 23 -9.35 -4.27 2.43
N ALA A 24 -8.37 -4.46 1.55
CA ALA A 24 -7.41 -5.54 1.63
C ALA A 24 -6.65 -5.48 2.97
N GLY A 25 -6.16 -4.30 3.36
CA GLY A 25 -5.46 -4.11 4.61
C GLY A 25 -6.26 -4.50 5.85
N PHE A 26 -7.54 -4.11 5.92
CA PHE A 26 -8.44 -4.53 7.00
C PHE A 26 -8.74 -6.03 6.95
N LYS A 27 -8.93 -6.62 5.76
CA LYS A 27 -9.16 -8.08 5.64
C LYS A 27 -7.93 -8.88 6.08
N PHE A 28 -6.72 -8.49 5.69
CA PHE A 28 -5.49 -9.13 6.13
C PHE A 28 -5.31 -9.05 7.65
N LYS A 29 -5.60 -7.90 8.26
CA LYS A 29 -5.58 -7.75 9.74
C LYS A 29 -6.60 -8.63 10.47
N GLN A 30 -7.68 -9.01 9.80
CA GLN A 30 -8.66 -9.98 10.33
C GLN A 30 -8.26 -11.44 10.08
N GLY A 31 -7.08 -11.71 9.53
CA GLY A 31 -6.67 -13.04 9.10
C GLY A 31 -7.44 -13.56 7.88
N LYS A 32 -8.18 -12.68 7.19
CA LYS A 32 -8.92 -13.02 5.96
C LYS A 32 -8.07 -12.68 4.74
N TRP A 33 -8.37 -13.33 3.63
CA TRP A 33 -7.68 -13.13 2.35
C TRP A 33 -6.17 -13.44 2.38
N LEU A 34 -5.64 -14.09 3.42
CA LEU A 34 -4.21 -14.43 3.50
C LEU A 34 -3.72 -15.26 2.29
N MET A 35 -4.61 -16.02 1.64
CA MET A 35 -4.36 -16.71 0.37
C MET A 35 -4.00 -15.78 -0.81
N LEU A 36 -4.20 -14.47 -0.70
CA LEU A 36 -3.75 -13.49 -1.69
C LEU A 36 -2.30 -13.05 -1.46
N ILE A 37 -1.69 -13.44 -0.34
CA ILE A 37 -0.31 -13.12 -0.01
C ILE A 37 0.58 -14.15 -0.72
N ALA A 38 1.36 -13.68 -1.68
CA ALA A 38 2.37 -14.50 -2.35
C ALA A 38 3.35 -15.07 -1.31
N GLY A 39 3.67 -16.35 -1.43
CA GLY A 39 4.43 -17.10 -0.44
C GLY A 39 3.57 -17.71 0.68
N TYR A 40 2.43 -17.14 1.06
CA TYR A 40 1.49 -17.81 1.98
C TYR A 40 0.64 -18.85 1.25
N ASN A 41 0.22 -18.53 0.02
CA ASN A 41 -0.58 -19.40 -0.83
C ASN A 41 0.17 -20.62 -1.36
N GLU A 42 1.50 -20.61 -1.29
CA GLU A 42 2.38 -21.71 -1.74
C GLU A 42 2.45 -22.86 -0.74
N PHE A 43 2.15 -22.62 0.54
CA PHE A 43 2.17 -23.64 1.58
C PHE A 43 0.86 -24.44 1.64
N ASP A 44 0.96 -25.73 1.97
CA ASP A 44 -0.21 -26.57 2.24
C ASP A 44 -0.93 -26.13 3.54
N LYS A 45 -2.09 -26.73 3.80
CA LYS A 45 -2.91 -26.38 4.97
C LYS A 45 -2.21 -26.71 6.30
N GLU A 46 -1.56 -27.86 6.40
CA GLU A 46 -0.88 -28.28 7.64
C GLU A 46 0.26 -27.32 8.00
N THR A 47 1.02 -26.89 6.99
CA THR A 47 2.10 -25.93 7.19
C THR A 47 1.55 -24.54 7.57
N ARG A 48 0.49 -24.07 6.91
CA ARG A 48 -0.16 -22.79 7.25
C ARG A 48 -0.75 -22.77 8.66
N ASP A 49 -1.30 -23.89 9.13
CA ASP A 49 -1.86 -24.01 10.49
C ASP A 49 -0.77 -23.89 11.57
N LYS A 50 0.50 -24.16 11.22
CA LYS A 50 1.67 -23.97 12.09
C LYS A 50 2.29 -22.57 11.99
N MET A 51 1.93 -21.79 10.97
CA MET A 51 2.44 -20.44 10.76
C MET A 51 1.74 -19.41 11.63
N ASP A 52 2.47 -18.36 11.99
CA ASP A 52 1.92 -17.17 12.65
C ASP A 52 1.18 -16.28 11.63
N SER A 53 0.06 -16.82 11.13
CA SER A 53 -0.79 -16.24 10.09
C SER A 53 -1.35 -14.87 10.51
N GLU A 54 -1.57 -14.67 11.82
CA GLU A 54 -2.01 -13.39 12.39
C GLU A 54 -0.93 -12.32 12.22
N LYS A 55 0.32 -12.60 12.60
CA LYS A 55 1.41 -11.63 12.42
C LYS A 55 1.67 -11.34 10.94
N ILE A 56 1.69 -12.36 10.09
CA ILE A 56 1.82 -12.20 8.64
C ILE A 56 0.73 -11.26 8.10
N GLY A 57 -0.53 -11.53 8.43
CA GLY A 57 -1.68 -10.72 8.03
C GLY A 57 -1.59 -9.28 8.55
N LYS A 58 -1.11 -9.09 9.78
CA LYS A 58 -0.90 -7.76 10.38
C LYS A 58 0.16 -6.95 9.64
N GLU A 59 1.29 -7.57 9.29
CA GLU A 59 2.38 -6.89 8.57
C GLU A 59 1.94 -6.48 7.16
N ILE A 60 1.38 -7.41 6.38
CA ILE A 60 0.89 -7.11 5.02
C ILE A 60 -0.29 -6.14 5.08
N GLY A 61 -1.18 -6.28 6.07
CA GLY A 61 -2.30 -5.38 6.27
C GLY A 61 -1.89 -3.95 6.59
N ASN A 62 -0.85 -3.77 7.41
CA ASN A 62 -0.25 -2.46 7.66
C ASN A 62 0.32 -1.86 6.38
N ILE A 63 1.09 -2.64 5.60
CA ILE A 63 1.64 -2.18 4.33
C ILE A 63 0.52 -1.68 3.42
N SER A 64 -0.54 -2.48 3.24
CA SER A 64 -1.66 -2.13 2.36
C SER A 64 -2.37 -0.84 2.80
N ILE A 65 -2.62 -0.66 4.10
CA ILE A 65 -3.24 0.59 4.62
C ILE A 65 -2.34 1.80 4.35
N VAL A 66 -1.04 1.70 4.64
CA VAL A 66 -0.10 2.81 4.42
C VAL A 66 0.03 3.14 2.94
N THR A 67 -0.01 2.13 2.05
CA THR A 67 -0.11 2.35 0.59
C THR A 67 -1.33 3.19 0.24
N GLY A 68 -2.50 2.85 0.79
CA GLY A 68 -3.74 3.61 0.56
C GLY A 68 -3.63 5.07 1.02
N ILE A 69 -3.01 5.30 2.19
CA ILE A 69 -2.74 6.65 2.71
C ILE A 69 -1.83 7.45 1.76
N LEU A 70 -0.76 6.83 1.25
CA LEU A 70 0.17 7.50 0.34
C LEU A 70 -0.48 7.85 -1.00
N ILE A 71 -1.32 6.97 -1.54
CA ILE A 71 -2.08 7.27 -2.77
C ILE A 71 -2.95 8.51 -2.56
N ILE A 72 -3.68 8.59 -1.44
CA ILE A 72 -4.49 9.77 -1.10
C ILE A 72 -3.61 11.01 -0.95
N LEU A 73 -2.50 10.91 -0.21
CA LEU A 73 -1.58 12.02 0.00
C LEU A 73 -1.04 12.57 -1.32
N PHE A 74 -0.59 11.70 -2.23
CA PHE A 74 -0.07 12.11 -3.54
C PHE A 74 -1.15 12.71 -4.43
N THR A 75 -2.37 12.15 -4.39
CA THR A 75 -3.52 12.73 -5.10
C THR A 75 -3.81 14.15 -4.60
N LEU A 76 -3.75 14.38 -3.28
CA LEU A 76 -3.94 15.71 -2.69
C LEU A 76 -2.80 16.67 -3.05
N ILE A 77 -1.55 16.22 -3.08
CA ILE A 77 -0.40 17.04 -3.49
C ILE A 77 -0.54 17.48 -4.95
N VAL A 78 -0.90 16.56 -5.85
CA VAL A 78 -1.13 16.87 -7.27
C VAL A 78 -2.33 17.80 -7.45
N TRP A 79 -3.40 17.61 -6.68
CA TRP A 79 -4.53 18.52 -6.71
C TRP A 79 -4.15 19.92 -6.19
N ALA A 80 -3.42 19.98 -5.07
CA ALA A 80 -2.97 21.23 -4.46
C ALA A 80 -1.99 22.02 -5.34
N SER A 81 -1.16 21.34 -6.15
CA SER A 81 -0.27 22.00 -7.11
C SER A 81 -0.99 22.83 -8.17
N SER A 82 -2.28 22.59 -8.39
CA SER A 82 -3.09 23.42 -9.29
C SER A 82 -3.46 24.79 -8.69
N TYR A 83 -3.38 24.95 -7.37
CA TYR A 83 -3.89 26.14 -6.67
C TYR A 83 -2.86 26.84 -5.80
N ILE A 84 -1.84 26.11 -5.32
CA ILE A 84 -0.90 26.61 -4.32
C ILE A 84 0.49 26.79 -4.95
N PRO A 85 1.03 28.02 -5.02
CA PRO A 85 2.31 28.32 -5.68
C PRO A 85 3.51 27.55 -5.14
N PHE A 86 3.49 27.21 -3.85
CA PHE A 86 4.54 26.38 -3.23
C PHE A 86 4.70 25.03 -3.94
N PHE A 87 3.58 24.40 -4.31
CA PHE A 87 3.53 23.09 -4.95
C PHE A 87 3.70 23.15 -6.48
N GLN A 88 3.64 24.34 -7.08
CA GLN A 88 3.87 24.54 -8.52
C GLN A 88 5.35 24.50 -8.89
N GLN A 89 6.23 24.80 -7.93
CA GLN A 89 7.67 24.69 -8.14
C GLN A 89 8.06 23.21 -8.19
N THR A 90 8.62 22.79 -9.33
CA THR A 90 8.97 21.39 -9.62
C THR A 90 9.85 20.78 -8.53
N GLU A 91 10.81 21.53 -8.00
CA GLU A 91 11.71 21.06 -6.93
C GLU A 91 10.95 20.70 -5.65
N ASN A 92 9.99 21.54 -5.24
CA ASN A 92 9.17 21.31 -4.05
C ASN A 92 8.21 20.14 -4.25
N ALA A 93 7.57 20.05 -5.42
CA ALA A 93 6.69 18.94 -5.76
C ALA A 93 7.45 17.60 -5.76
N LEU A 94 8.67 17.58 -6.30
CA LEU A 94 9.55 16.41 -6.28
C LEU A 94 9.94 16.01 -4.86
N LEU A 95 10.35 16.96 -4.01
CA LEU A 95 10.68 16.68 -2.62
C LEU A 95 9.49 16.10 -1.85
N LEU A 96 8.30 16.65 -2.05
CA LEU A 96 7.06 16.21 -1.40
C LEU A 96 6.59 14.83 -1.84
N ILE A 97 7.04 14.33 -2.99
CA ILE A 97 6.77 12.96 -3.45
C ILE A 97 7.90 12.03 -3.02
N LEU A 98 9.16 12.41 -3.28
CA LEU A 98 10.33 11.56 -3.07
C LEU A 98 10.59 11.27 -1.59
N LEU A 99 10.45 12.26 -0.70
CA LEU A 99 10.69 12.08 0.73
C LEU A 99 9.74 11.04 1.35
N PRO A 100 8.40 11.19 1.27
CA PRO A 100 7.49 10.18 1.81
C PRO A 100 7.62 8.83 1.10
N THR A 101 7.93 8.81 -0.20
CA THR A 101 8.19 7.54 -0.93
C THR A 101 9.43 6.84 -0.39
N GLY A 102 10.54 7.55 -0.16
CA GLY A 102 11.76 6.99 0.40
C GLY A 102 11.56 6.44 1.81
N ILE A 103 10.87 7.20 2.67
CA ILE A 103 10.49 6.76 4.02
C ILE A 103 9.62 5.50 3.94
N PHE A 104 8.65 5.48 3.03
CA PHE A 104 7.77 4.34 2.84
C PHE A 104 8.49 3.10 2.34
N ILE A 105 9.39 3.23 1.38
CA ILE A 105 10.20 2.12 0.87
C ILE A 105 11.05 1.54 2.01
N TYR A 106 11.76 2.40 2.75
CA TYR A 106 12.54 1.95 3.91
C TYR A 106 11.66 1.19 4.90
N TRP A 107 10.48 1.75 5.22
CA TRP A 107 9.53 1.14 6.14
C TRP A 107 8.99 -0.21 5.64
N ILE A 108 8.59 -0.32 4.36
CA ILE A 108 8.19 -1.60 3.74
C ILE A 108 9.31 -2.63 3.88
N LEU A 109 10.56 -2.26 3.61
CA LEU A 109 11.68 -3.19 3.69
C LEU A 109 11.83 -3.77 5.11
N GLN A 110 11.60 -2.97 6.15
CA GLN A 110 11.61 -3.47 7.54
C GLN A 110 10.44 -4.46 7.79
N HIS A 111 9.25 -4.12 7.32
CA HIS A 111 8.06 -4.97 7.46
C HIS A 111 8.17 -6.28 6.67
N VAL A 112 8.75 -6.25 5.46
CA VAL A 112 9.01 -7.42 4.64
C VAL A 112 10.06 -8.32 5.28
N LYS A 113 11.15 -7.77 5.82
CA LYS A 113 12.15 -8.56 6.56
C LYS A 113 11.53 -9.28 7.76
N LYS A 114 10.76 -8.54 8.56
CA LYS A 114 10.03 -9.08 9.72
C LYS A 114 9.03 -10.17 9.31
N SER A 115 8.30 -9.96 8.21
CA SER A 115 7.36 -10.95 7.67
C SER A 115 8.10 -12.20 7.16
N SER A 116 9.22 -12.05 6.46
CA SER A 116 10.06 -13.15 5.96
C SER A 116 10.52 -14.08 7.08
N ASP A 117 10.88 -13.53 8.24
CA ASP A 117 11.30 -14.34 9.40
C ASP A 117 10.18 -15.25 9.92
N TYR A 118 8.91 -14.93 9.65
CA TYR A 118 7.77 -15.80 9.95
C TYR A 118 7.66 -17.00 9.00
N TYR A 119 8.15 -16.87 7.77
CA TYR A 119 8.15 -17.96 6.77
C TYR A 119 9.40 -18.85 6.83
N LYS A 120 10.56 -18.31 7.23
CA LYS A 120 11.86 -19.02 7.19
C LYS A 120 11.90 -20.34 7.96
N LYS A 121 11.01 -20.53 8.94
CA LYS A 121 10.93 -21.77 9.73
C LYS A 121 10.25 -22.92 9.00
N PHE A 122 9.65 -22.65 7.84
CA PHE A 122 8.79 -23.58 7.10
C PHE A 122 9.22 -23.77 5.64
N LYS A 123 10.24 -23.04 5.18
CA LYS A 123 10.96 -23.32 3.93
C LYS A 123 12.07 -24.31 4.20
#